data_AF-A0A3B8HBI6-F1
#
_entry.id   AF-A0A3B8HBI6-F1
#
_cell.length_a   1.000
_cell.length_b   1.000
_cell.length_c   1.000
_cell.angle_alpha   90.00
_cell.angle_beta   90.00
_cell.angle_gamma   90.00
#
_symmetry.space_group_name_H-M   'P 1'
#
loop_
_entity.id
_entity.type
_entity.pdbx_description
1 polymer ?
#
loop_
_entity_poly.entity_id
_entity_poly.type
_entity_poly.pdbx_seq_one_letter_code
_entity_poly.pdbx_strand_id
1 'polypeptide(L)'
;MDHPKIPVDLIMAKLAEGAEKAQERAQKAQEVLLGELDTAIATTPYEVIYKEDRVKLKHYKPVSAAKERLRTPLLIVYALINRETMLDLQPGRSVVENLLKEGIDVYMIDWGYPTRKDRYVTIDDHVNGYMDNIIDFIRRSHALAKINLMGICMGGAFSVMYAALHPEKIKN
;
A
#
# COMPACT_ATOMS: atom_id res chain seq x y z
N MET A 1 -4.79 -37.27 -49.62
CA MET A 1 -4.93 -36.09 -48.73
C MET A 1 -6.19 -36.30 -47.94
N ASP A 2 -6.07 -36.86 -46.74
CA ASP A 2 -7.20 -37.13 -45.85
C ASP A 2 -7.37 -35.91 -44.96
N HIS A 3 -8.34 -35.07 -45.28
CA HIS A 3 -8.64 -33.89 -44.46
C HIS A 3 -9.40 -34.36 -43.23
N PRO A 4 -8.90 -34.14 -42.00
CA PRO A 4 -9.63 -34.51 -40.80
C PRO A 4 -10.96 -33.76 -40.78
N LYS A 5 -12.07 -34.50 -40.98
CA LYS A 5 -13.43 -33.97 -40.87
C LYS A 5 -13.68 -33.66 -39.40
N ILE A 6 -13.61 -32.39 -39.03
CA ILE A 6 -14.02 -31.95 -37.70
C ILE A 6 -15.49 -32.37 -37.51
N PRO A 7 -15.83 -33.12 -36.45
CA PRO A 7 -17.21 -33.52 -36.19
C PRO A 7 -18.11 -32.29 -36.05
N VAL A 8 -19.28 -32.30 -36.70
CA VAL A 8 -20.28 -31.21 -36.64
C VAL A 8 -20.67 -30.91 -35.20
N ASP A 9 -20.72 -31.92 -34.34
CA ASP A 9 -20.99 -31.78 -32.90
C ASP A 9 -19.95 -30.91 -32.19
N LEU A 10 -18.67 -31.02 -32.59
CA LEU A 10 -17.58 -30.21 -32.02
C LEU A 10 -17.72 -28.73 -32.44
N ILE A 11 -18.16 -28.49 -33.68
CA ILE A 11 -18.43 -27.15 -34.20
C ILE A 11 -19.61 -26.53 -33.43
N MET A 12 -20.70 -27.28 -33.26
CA MET A 12 -21.87 -26.82 -32.50
C MET A 12 -21.54 -26.53 -31.03
N ALA A 13 -20.77 -27.40 -30.38
CA ALA A 13 -20.31 -27.18 -29.01
C ALA A 13 -19.44 -25.92 -28.88
N LYS A 14 -18.54 -25.67 -29.83
CA LYS A 14 -17.70 -24.46 -29.86
C LYS A 14 -18.50 -23.19 -30.13
N LEU A 15 -19.53 -23.27 -30.98
CA LEU A 15 -20.45 -22.16 -31.23
C LEU A 15 -21.29 -21.84 -29.99
N ALA A 16 -21.79 -22.86 -29.28
CA ALA A 16 -22.52 -22.68 -28.03
C ALA A 16 -21.61 -22.05 -26.95
N GLU A 17 -20.40 -22.58 -26.75
CA GLU A 17 -19.40 -22.01 -25.83
C GLU A 17 -19.05 -20.56 -26.19
N GLY A 18 -18.96 -20.26 -27.50
CA GLY A 18 -18.72 -18.91 -28.01
C GLY A 18 -19.88 -17.95 -27.73
N ALA A 19 -21.12 -18.42 -27.91
CA ALA A 19 -22.34 -17.65 -27.62
C ALA A 19 -22.48 -17.36 -26.13
N GLU A 20 -22.24 -18.34 -25.25
CA GLU A 20 -22.23 -18.17 -23.80
C GLU A 20 -21.19 -17.12 -23.37
N LYS A 21 -19.95 -17.22 -23.87
CA LYS A 21 -18.89 -16.23 -23.57
C LYS A 21 -19.24 -14.84 -24.10
N ALA A 22 -19.87 -14.74 -25.28
CA ALA A 22 -20.31 -13.48 -25.84
C ALA A 22 -21.41 -12.83 -24.98
N GLN A 23 -22.36 -13.63 -24.49
CA GLN A 23 -23.42 -13.19 -23.60
C GLN A 23 -22.87 -12.73 -22.24
N GLU A 24 -21.95 -13.50 -21.64
CA GLU A 24 -21.29 -13.13 -20.38
C GLU A 24 -20.50 -11.81 -20.51
N ARG A 25 -19.79 -11.63 -21.64
CA ARG A 25 -19.09 -10.37 -21.93
C ARG A 25 -20.04 -9.20 -22.12
N ALA A 26 -21.16 -9.40 -22.81
CA ALA A 26 -22.16 -8.37 -23.02
C ALA A 26 -22.80 -7.92 -21.69
N GLN A 27 -23.09 -8.88 -20.79
CA GLN A 27 -23.58 -8.59 -19.44
C GLN A 27 -22.55 -7.80 -18.62
N LYS A 28 -21.29 -8.25 -18.56
CA LYS A 28 -20.20 -7.52 -17.87
C LYS A 28 -19.96 -6.13 -18.47
N ALA A 29 -20.04 -5.98 -19.79
CA ALA A 29 -19.89 -4.68 -20.44
C ALA A 29 -21.04 -3.73 -20.05
N GLN A 30 -22.28 -4.23 -20.00
CA GLN A 30 -23.43 -3.45 -19.53
C GLN A 30 -23.24 -3.01 -18.08
N GLU A 31 -22.82 -3.92 -17.20
CA GLU A 31 -22.54 -3.63 -15.79
C GLU A 31 -21.46 -2.57 -15.62
N VAL A 32 -20.35 -2.67 -16.35
CA VAL A 32 -19.23 -1.70 -16.26
C VAL A 32 -19.58 -0.34 -16.87
N LEU A 33 -20.32 -0.31 -17.97
CA LEU A 33 -20.64 0.94 -18.69
C LEU A 33 -21.79 1.72 -18.06
N LEU A 34 -22.77 1.03 -17.46
CA LEU A 34 -23.97 1.64 -16.89
C LEU A 34 -23.97 1.65 -15.36
N GLY A 35 -23.09 0.87 -14.73
CA GLY A 35 -22.93 0.87 -13.28
C GLY A 35 -22.23 2.12 -12.75
N GLU A 36 -22.35 2.36 -11.45
CA GLU A 36 -21.60 3.42 -10.79
C GLU A 36 -20.10 3.09 -10.75
N LEU A 37 -19.27 4.06 -11.15
CA LEU A 37 -17.83 3.93 -11.08
C LEU A 37 -17.37 4.08 -9.62
N ASP A 38 -16.93 2.99 -9.00
CA ASP A 38 -16.23 3.06 -7.73
C ASP A 38 -14.82 3.64 -7.93
N THR A 39 -14.69 4.91 -7.58
CA THR A 39 -13.46 5.70 -7.68
C THR A 39 -12.79 5.92 -6.33
N ALA A 40 -13.33 5.32 -5.25
CA ALA A 40 -12.80 5.51 -3.92
C ALA A 40 -11.42 4.85 -3.81
N ILE A 41 -10.44 5.61 -3.32
CA ILE A 41 -9.11 5.11 -2.99
C ILE A 41 -8.71 5.52 -1.58
N ALA A 42 -7.71 4.87 -1.02
CA ALA A 42 -7.17 5.13 0.31
C ALA A 42 -8.24 5.07 1.42
N THR A 43 -9.10 4.05 1.32
CA THR A 43 -10.24 3.85 2.21
C THR A 43 -9.92 2.98 3.43
N THR A 44 -8.70 2.43 3.54
CA THR A 44 -8.32 1.63 4.70
C THR A 44 -8.33 2.51 5.96
N PRO A 45 -9.08 2.16 7.01
CA PRO A 45 -9.21 3.03 8.18
C PRO A 45 -7.87 3.29 8.88
N TYR A 46 -7.57 4.55 9.16
CA TYR A 46 -6.38 4.97 9.90
C TYR A 46 -6.67 6.16 10.82
N GLU A 47 -5.75 6.41 11.75
CA GLU A 47 -5.71 7.60 12.58
C GLU A 47 -4.36 8.30 12.41
N VAL A 48 -4.37 9.63 12.51
CA VAL A 48 -3.12 10.40 12.55
C VAL A 48 -2.70 10.54 14.00
N ILE A 49 -1.65 9.82 14.39
CA ILE A 49 -1.23 9.71 15.79
C ILE A 49 -0.01 10.59 16.13
N TYR A 50 0.68 11.09 15.11
CA TYR A 50 1.78 12.04 15.25
C TYR A 50 1.74 13.06 14.12
N LYS A 51 2.13 14.31 14.42
CA LYS A 51 2.22 15.40 13.46
C LYS A 51 3.34 16.35 13.82
N GLU A 52 4.14 16.68 12.83
CA GLU A 52 5.25 17.64 12.92
C GLU A 52 5.28 18.45 11.63
N ASP A 53 5.09 19.75 11.72
CA ASP A 53 4.93 20.61 10.55
C ASP A 53 3.87 20.11 9.55
N ARG A 54 4.32 19.75 8.34
CA ARG A 54 3.50 19.17 7.28
C ARG A 54 3.46 17.65 7.33
N VAL A 55 4.39 17.03 8.05
CA VAL A 55 4.56 15.58 8.15
C VAL A 55 3.57 15.02 9.16
N LYS A 56 2.95 13.91 8.81
CA LYS A 56 1.99 13.17 9.63
C LYS A 56 2.36 11.69 9.65
N LEU A 57 2.10 11.05 10.78
CA LEU A 57 2.17 9.61 10.92
C LEU A 57 0.76 9.03 10.96
N LYS A 58 0.43 8.22 9.96
CA LYS A 58 -0.80 7.43 9.93
C LYS A 58 -0.55 6.09 10.61
N HIS A 59 -1.47 5.68 11.48
CA HIS A 59 -1.53 4.35 12.05
C HIS A 59 -2.83 3.68 11.62
N TYR A 60 -2.70 2.58 10.89
CA TYR A 60 -3.85 1.88 10.32
C TYR A 60 -4.51 0.97 11.36
N LYS A 61 -5.84 0.92 11.32
CA LYS A 61 -6.62 0.12 12.27
C LYS A 61 -6.51 -1.37 11.92
N PRO A 62 -6.36 -2.26 12.91
CA PRO A 62 -6.42 -3.70 12.67
C PRO A 62 -7.75 -4.12 12.04
N VAL A 63 -7.68 -5.11 11.14
CA VAL A 63 -8.87 -5.72 10.51
C VAL A 63 -9.33 -6.93 11.32
N SER A 64 -10.64 -7.17 11.40
CA SER A 64 -11.23 -8.24 12.23
C SER A 64 -10.81 -9.66 11.82
N ALA A 65 -10.48 -9.86 10.54
CA ALA A 65 -10.03 -11.14 10.00
C ALA A 65 -8.49 -11.29 9.95
N ALA A 66 -7.75 -10.45 10.69
CA ALA A 66 -6.29 -10.49 10.69
C ALA A 66 -5.75 -11.77 11.34
N LYS A 67 -4.59 -12.24 10.86
CA LYS A 67 -3.76 -13.23 11.55
C LYS A 67 -3.28 -12.69 12.90
N GLU A 68 -2.62 -13.54 13.69
CA GLU A 68 -2.00 -13.13 14.95
C GLU A 68 -1.08 -11.93 14.74
N ARG A 69 -1.26 -10.90 15.58
CA ARG A 69 -0.56 -9.63 15.42
C ARG A 69 0.93 -9.81 15.70
N LEU A 70 1.76 -9.36 14.76
CA LEU A 70 3.20 -9.33 14.94
C LEU A 70 3.59 -8.27 15.99
N ARG A 71 4.54 -8.63 16.84
CA ARG A 71 5.00 -7.75 17.92
C ARG A 71 5.75 -6.51 17.42
N THR A 72 6.49 -6.63 16.32
CA THR A 72 7.29 -5.52 15.79
C THR A 72 6.52 -4.78 14.69
N PRO A 73 6.20 -3.49 14.85
CA PRO A 73 5.46 -2.73 13.86
C PRO A 73 6.29 -2.47 12.61
N LEU A 74 5.60 -2.17 11.51
CA LEU A 74 6.18 -1.79 10.23
C LEU A 74 5.94 -0.29 9.97
N LEU A 75 7.01 0.47 9.79
CA LEU A 75 6.95 1.82 9.27
C LEU A 75 7.19 1.81 7.77
N ILE A 76 6.23 2.33 7.01
CA ILE A 76 6.35 2.53 5.57
C ILE A 76 6.77 3.98 5.30
N VAL A 77 7.87 4.12 4.57
CA VAL A 77 8.43 5.39 4.14
C VAL A 77 8.27 5.52 2.64
N TYR A 78 7.37 6.41 2.22
CA TYR A 78 7.10 6.66 0.81
C TYR A 78 8.00 7.77 0.23
N ALA A 79 7.96 7.97 -1.08
CA ALA A 79 8.68 9.06 -1.73
C ALA A 79 8.06 10.43 -1.44
N LEU A 80 8.86 11.51 -1.48
CA LEU A 80 8.38 12.90 -1.33
C LEU A 80 7.61 13.43 -2.55
N ILE A 81 7.77 12.80 -3.73
CA ILE A 81 7.24 13.31 -5.00
C ILE A 81 5.79 12.88 -5.22
N ASN A 82 5.47 11.63 -4.88
CA ASN A 82 4.16 11.02 -5.11
C ASN A 82 3.42 10.82 -3.79
N ARG A 83 2.11 10.52 -3.86
CA ARG A 83 1.31 10.21 -2.67
C ARG A 83 1.42 8.75 -2.26
N GLU A 84 1.54 8.56 -0.96
CA GLU A 84 1.54 7.28 -0.26
C GLU A 84 0.24 6.49 -0.43
N THR A 85 -0.85 7.16 -0.83
CA THR A 85 -2.13 6.53 -1.22
C THR A 85 -1.99 5.50 -2.34
N MET A 86 -0.89 5.51 -3.10
CA MET A 86 -0.59 4.46 -4.08
C MET A 86 -0.42 3.07 -3.46
N LEU A 87 -0.10 2.96 -2.18
CA LEU A 87 -0.06 1.68 -1.47
C LEU A 87 -1.43 1.26 -0.92
N ASP A 88 -2.40 2.16 -0.94
CA ASP A 88 -3.75 1.95 -0.46
C ASP A 88 -4.74 2.39 -1.54
N LEU A 89 -4.79 1.65 -2.65
CA LEU A 89 -5.65 1.97 -3.79
C LEU A 89 -7.12 1.64 -3.47
N GLN A 90 -7.70 0.66 -4.14
CA GLN A 90 -9.07 0.22 -3.90
C GLN A 90 -9.09 -0.97 -2.91
N PRO A 91 -10.23 -1.22 -2.23
CA PRO A 91 -10.44 -2.46 -1.50
C PRO A 91 -10.12 -3.69 -2.37
N GLY A 92 -9.39 -4.67 -1.82
CA GLY A 92 -8.91 -5.84 -2.57
C GLY A 92 -7.69 -5.57 -3.48
N ARG A 93 -7.25 -4.32 -3.61
CA ARG A 93 -6.05 -3.89 -4.34
C ARG A 93 -5.10 -3.05 -3.48
N SER A 94 -5.32 -3.03 -2.17
CA SER A 94 -4.50 -2.29 -1.22
C SER A 94 -3.39 -3.16 -0.63
N VAL A 95 -2.15 -2.69 -0.75
CA VAL A 95 -1.00 -3.33 -0.10
C VAL A 95 -1.14 -3.18 1.41
N VAL A 96 -1.57 -2.02 1.88
CA VAL A 96 -1.79 -1.76 3.31
C VAL A 96 -2.84 -2.72 3.88
N GLU A 97 -3.97 -2.88 3.20
CA GLU A 97 -5.03 -3.83 3.61
C GLU A 97 -4.50 -5.26 3.73
N ASN A 98 -3.68 -5.69 2.75
CA ASN A 98 -3.09 -7.03 2.77
C ASN A 98 -2.09 -7.20 3.91
N LEU A 99 -1.25 -6.21 4.20
CA LEU A 99 -0.33 -6.26 5.34
C LEU A 99 -1.09 -6.36 6.68
N LEU A 100 -2.17 -5.62 6.84
CA LEU A 100 -3.03 -5.68 8.03
C LEU A 100 -3.68 -7.06 8.19
N LYS A 101 -4.16 -7.67 7.09
CA LYS A 101 -4.71 -9.04 7.09
C LYS A 101 -3.67 -10.07 7.53
N GLU A 102 -2.41 -9.85 7.17
CA GLU A 102 -1.28 -10.68 7.59
C GLU A 102 -0.83 -10.43 9.05
N GLY A 103 -1.54 -9.59 9.81
CA GLY A 103 -1.25 -9.33 11.22
C GLY A 103 -0.15 -8.29 11.45
N ILE A 104 0.29 -7.57 10.42
CA ILE A 104 1.31 -6.53 10.54
C ILE A 104 0.68 -5.25 11.09
N ASP A 105 1.31 -4.65 12.09
CA ASP A 105 0.92 -3.33 12.60
C ASP A 105 1.55 -2.23 11.73
N VAL A 106 0.73 -1.56 10.92
CA VAL A 106 1.21 -0.70 9.83
C VAL A 106 1.15 0.79 10.19
N TYR A 107 2.28 1.46 10.01
CA TYR A 107 2.45 2.90 10.08
C TYR A 107 2.90 3.43 8.73
N MET A 108 2.46 4.63 8.35
CA MET A 108 2.81 5.27 7.08
C MET A 108 3.14 6.73 7.31
N ILE A 109 4.28 7.17 6.78
CA ILE A 109 4.62 8.60 6.73
C ILE A 109 3.85 9.25 5.59
N ASP A 110 3.01 10.23 5.93
CA ASP A 110 2.50 11.24 4.99
C ASP A 110 3.38 12.48 5.14
N TRP A 111 4.24 12.72 4.16
CA TRP A 111 5.16 13.84 4.17
C TRP A 111 4.45 15.20 4.06
N GLY A 112 3.22 15.24 3.55
CA GLY A 112 2.53 16.48 3.23
C GLY A 112 3.22 17.28 2.12
N TYR A 113 2.65 18.44 1.81
CA TYR A 113 3.12 19.28 0.71
C TYR A 113 4.10 20.36 1.21
N PRO A 114 5.28 20.50 0.57
CA PRO A 114 6.22 21.55 0.92
C PRO A 114 5.65 22.94 0.61
N THR A 115 6.02 23.90 1.45
CA THR A 115 5.67 25.30 1.33
C THR A 115 6.94 26.16 1.30
N ARG A 116 6.81 27.49 1.25
CA ARG A 116 7.99 28.38 1.25
C ARG A 116 8.88 28.23 2.48
N LYS A 117 8.34 27.77 3.62
CA LYS A 117 9.14 27.55 4.84
C LYS A 117 10.13 26.39 4.69
N ASP A 118 9.83 25.45 3.79
CA ASP A 118 10.60 24.23 3.59
C ASP A 118 11.82 24.44 2.66
N ARG A 119 12.10 25.69 2.24
CA ARG A 119 13.12 26.03 1.25
C ARG A 119 14.52 25.48 1.57
N TYR A 120 14.86 25.42 2.85
CA TYR A 120 16.18 25.01 3.34
C TYR A 120 16.18 23.62 3.95
N VAL A 121 15.06 22.89 3.87
CA VAL A 121 14.98 21.51 4.35
C VAL A 121 15.80 20.62 3.42
N THR A 122 16.74 19.90 4.00
CA THR A 122 17.68 19.01 3.32
C THR A 122 17.26 17.55 3.46
N ILE A 123 18.01 16.63 2.83
CA ILE A 123 17.80 15.18 3.02
C ILE A 123 18.07 14.79 4.49
N ASP A 124 19.05 15.41 5.14
CA ASP A 124 19.38 15.15 6.54
C ASP A 124 18.20 15.46 7.46
N ASP A 125 17.51 16.58 7.23
CA ASP A 125 16.31 16.94 7.99
C ASP A 125 15.16 15.92 7.81
N HIS A 126 15.05 15.30 6.63
CA HIS A 126 14.05 14.25 6.41
C HIS A 126 14.41 12.94 7.11
N VAL A 127 15.69 12.54 7.05
CA VAL A 127 16.17 11.24 7.54
C VAL A 127 16.45 11.29 9.04
N ASN A 128 17.28 12.22 9.49
CA ASN A 128 17.72 12.35 10.88
C ASN A 128 16.86 13.30 11.71
N GLY A 129 15.98 14.09 11.08
CA GLY A 129 14.96 14.88 11.76
C GLY A 129 13.62 14.16 11.82
N TYR A 130 12.78 14.38 10.80
CA TYR A 130 11.38 13.92 10.79
C TYR A 130 11.24 12.39 10.95
N MET A 131 12.02 11.61 10.19
CA MET A 131 11.94 10.15 10.24
C MET A 131 12.46 9.59 11.57
N ASP A 132 13.53 10.13 12.13
CA ASP A 132 14.03 9.72 13.45
C ASP A 132 13.02 9.98 14.57
N ASN A 133 12.41 11.17 14.57
CA ASN A 133 11.37 11.55 15.53
C ASN A 133 10.18 10.57 15.50
N ILE A 134 9.74 10.21 14.29
CA ILE A 134 8.66 9.24 14.07
C ILE A 134 9.05 7.85 14.60
N ILE A 135 10.26 7.40 14.29
CA ILE A 135 10.74 6.07 14.72
C ILE A 135 10.84 6.00 16.24
N ASP A 136 11.37 7.04 16.89
CA ASP A 136 11.42 7.11 18.35
C ASP A 136 10.05 7.25 19.00
N PHE A 137 9.10 7.91 18.33
CA PHE A 137 7.71 7.93 18.76
C PHE A 137 7.08 6.52 18.75
N ILE A 138 7.26 5.76 17.67
CA ILE A 138 6.74 4.37 17.57
C ILE A 138 7.42 3.47 18.60
N ARG A 139 8.75 3.52 18.69
CA ARG A 139 9.55 2.71 19.65
C ARG A 139 9.09 2.93 21.09
N ARG A 140 8.90 4.20 21.49
CA ARG A 140 8.40 4.55 22.83
C ARG A 140 6.97 4.07 23.06
N SER A 141 6.09 4.23 22.07
CA SER A 141 4.68 3.82 22.18
C SER A 141 4.51 2.31 22.37
N HIS A 142 5.44 1.50 21.84
CA HIS A 142 5.41 0.03 21.96
C HIS A 142 6.40 -0.53 22.99
N ALA A 143 7.19 0.32 23.65
CA ALA A 143 8.33 -0.09 24.48
C ALA A 143 9.26 -1.08 23.76
N LEU A 144 9.59 -0.78 22.50
CA LEU A 144 10.44 -1.61 21.64
C LEU A 144 11.77 -0.94 21.35
N ALA A 145 12.85 -1.73 21.37
CA ALA A 145 14.17 -1.26 20.98
C ALA A 145 14.28 -1.02 19.47
N LYS A 146 13.56 -1.79 18.63
CA LYS A 146 13.66 -1.77 17.17
C LYS A 146 12.31 -1.91 16.48
N ILE A 147 12.17 -1.32 15.28
CA ILE A 147 11.01 -1.48 14.40
C ILE A 147 11.42 -2.07 13.04
N ASN A 148 10.45 -2.48 12.22
CA ASN A 148 10.67 -2.85 10.82
C ASN A 148 10.46 -1.63 9.92
N LEU A 149 11.20 -1.56 8.82
CA LEU A 149 11.16 -0.45 7.88
C LEU A 149 10.92 -0.94 6.45
N MET A 150 10.01 -0.29 5.74
CA MET A 150 9.77 -0.53 4.31
C MET A 150 9.83 0.79 3.55
N GLY A 151 10.89 0.96 2.77
CA GLY A 151 11.06 2.13 1.92
C GLY A 151 10.56 1.89 0.50
N ILE A 152 9.79 2.83 -0.05
CA ILE A 152 9.29 2.77 -1.43
C ILE A 152 9.85 3.93 -2.26
N CYS A 153 10.42 3.59 -3.42
CA CYS A 153 11.07 4.54 -4.33
C CYS A 153 12.14 5.36 -3.57
N MET A 154 12.03 6.69 -3.52
CA MET A 154 12.96 7.55 -2.77
C MET A 154 12.92 7.27 -1.25
N GLY A 155 11.78 6.80 -0.72
CA GLY A 155 11.70 6.33 0.65
C GLY A 155 12.60 5.12 0.92
N GLY A 156 12.93 4.33 -0.11
CA GLY A 156 13.96 3.29 -0.06
C GLY A 156 15.35 3.85 0.19
N ALA A 157 15.74 4.92 -0.53
CA ALA A 157 17.01 5.59 -0.29
C ALA A 157 17.09 6.17 1.13
N PHE A 158 16.01 6.81 1.61
CA PHE A 158 15.93 7.30 2.99
C PHE A 158 16.05 6.18 4.01
N SER A 159 15.38 5.06 3.76
CA SER A 159 15.41 3.90 4.65
C SER A 159 16.80 3.28 4.74
N VAL A 160 17.52 3.17 3.61
CA VAL A 160 18.90 2.65 3.58
C VAL A 160 19.84 3.60 4.33
N MET A 161 19.76 4.91 4.08
CA MET A 161 20.57 5.91 4.80
C MET A 161 20.29 5.84 6.30
N TYR A 162 19.03 5.81 6.70
CA TYR A 162 18.64 5.75 8.09
C TYR A 162 19.12 4.46 8.78
N ALA A 163 18.89 3.30 8.18
CA ALA A 163 19.28 2.01 8.77
C ALA A 163 20.81 1.86 8.88
N ALA A 164 21.58 2.49 7.98
CA ALA A 164 23.03 2.53 8.06
C ALA A 164 23.54 3.44 9.19
N LEU A 165 22.86 4.56 9.45
CA LEU A 165 23.23 5.52 10.50
C LEU A 165 22.74 5.10 11.89
N HIS A 166 21.58 4.44 11.97
CA HIS A 166 20.90 4.06 13.23
C HIS A 166 20.55 2.56 13.28
N PRO A 167 21.52 1.64 13.11
CA PRO A 167 21.27 0.20 13.05
C PRO A 167 20.70 -0.37 14.36
N GLU A 168 20.84 0.35 15.47
CA GLU A 168 20.27 0.00 16.77
C GLU A 168 18.76 0.23 16.86
N LYS A 169 18.17 1.03 15.95
CA LYS A 169 16.73 1.34 15.92
C LYS A 169 15.94 0.49 14.91
N ILE A 170 16.61 -0.17 13.97
CA ILE A 170 15.98 -0.96 12.90
C ILE A 170 16.25 -2.45 13.06
N LYS A 171 15.21 -3.27 12.88
CA LYS A 171 15.27 -4.74 12.93
C LYS A 171 15.40 -5.35 11.54
N ASN A 172 14.55 -4.92 10.61
CA ASN A 172 14.48 -5.34 9.22
C ASN A 172 14.26 -4.11 8.34
#